data_AF-A0A0M5IM21-F1
#
_entry.id   AF-A0A0M5IM21-F1
#
_cell.length_a   1.000
_cell.length_b   1.000
_cell.length_c   1.000
_cell.angle_alpha   90.00
_cell.angle_beta   90.00
_cell.angle_gamma   90.00
#
_symmetry.space_group_name_H-M   'P 1'
#
loop_
_entity.id
_entity.type
_entity.pdbx_description
1 polymer ?
#
loop_
_entity_poly.entity_id
_entity_poly.type
_entity_poly.pdbx_seq_one_letter_code
_entity_poly.pdbx_strand_id
1 'polypeptide(L)'
;MGTFGPDYPLWGVSKTFIKGRASNLQPYYANLRKVINALPIGPDEGVYFDAELVPERDNPESPFSISLRWNGLTLGYMSTRDSVDLFPEISRVASSGFTPTTPARLWGSPAQDRFRLEFSKPKAGSAVPLNAPPSEPFVLMPNGAALQVQGEEKHLDFLIPYVPPSGSGRVLLTLVKPEGSEAYEVLLDNHVVGSLTAATSKKLAEPFDLFTERGLVIGVRGKIAGNDLDCQLTVNVARANEFTQEDLQTAPTSMPELKPFSPEGYPLPVVWGEEEPDWSLMVWPDGTVVEDSSAVVSDSGDDVVEERFENVEPVIVEPVRQVDPQPIPEPIAQPEPQPVQEPKYQQSAQWQQQDHAHASFVHPQQGTRSPTVSKGNGVKPVAKWKPILAWVGIVVGAMTLLGAFASGNALEILGGIFISLSFLGPGAWWVYNHSKDKKALEAHAEAVRKHEELHGLLQVTDPALAESMGSPEPVKLQPRRWPLVAAAAVISFFLGGLLLPAADEVPSDSEVQTSQ
;
A
#
# COMPACT_ATOMS: atom_id res chain seq x y z
N MET A 1 -26.66 -7.83 -3.30
CA MET A 1 -25.91 -6.55 -3.35
C MET A 1 -25.06 -6.53 -2.10
N GLY A 2 -23.78 -6.18 -2.19
CA GLY A 2 -22.91 -6.12 -1.01
C GLY A 2 -23.24 -4.91 -0.12
N THR A 3 -22.65 -4.86 1.08
CA THR A 3 -22.94 -3.86 2.12
C THR A 3 -23.08 -2.42 1.61
N PHE A 4 -22.17 -1.92 0.76
CA PHE A 4 -22.21 -0.53 0.27
C PHE A 4 -22.76 -0.37 -1.15
N GLY A 5 -22.94 -1.48 -1.87
CA GLY A 5 -23.20 -1.47 -3.31
C GLY A 5 -22.64 -2.71 -4.02
N PRO A 6 -22.42 -2.64 -5.35
CA PRO A 6 -21.84 -3.74 -6.12
C PRO A 6 -20.46 -4.15 -5.60
N ASP A 7 -20.11 -5.42 -5.77
CA ASP A 7 -18.84 -5.95 -5.30
C ASP A 7 -17.66 -5.40 -6.10
N TYR A 8 -16.58 -5.05 -5.39
CA TYR A 8 -15.29 -4.66 -5.93
C TYR A 8 -14.21 -5.64 -5.45
N PRO A 9 -13.80 -6.60 -6.28
CA PRO A 9 -12.72 -7.52 -5.94
C PRO A 9 -11.39 -6.78 -5.80
N LEU A 10 -10.77 -6.89 -4.62
CA LEU A 10 -9.48 -6.25 -4.38
C LEU A 10 -8.37 -6.82 -5.27
N TRP A 11 -7.36 -6.00 -5.54
CA TRP A 11 -6.15 -6.41 -6.25
C TRP A 11 -5.17 -7.14 -5.33
N GLY A 12 -4.33 -7.99 -5.90
CA GLY A 12 -3.28 -8.69 -5.15
C GLY A 12 -3.80 -9.77 -4.20
N VAL A 13 -5.07 -10.15 -4.32
CA VAL A 13 -5.71 -11.25 -3.60
C VAL A 13 -5.89 -12.47 -4.50
N SER A 14 -5.91 -13.66 -3.91
CA SER A 14 -6.15 -14.92 -4.62
C SER A 14 -6.74 -15.96 -3.67
N LYS A 15 -7.64 -16.80 -4.21
CA LYS A 15 -8.19 -17.99 -3.52
C LYS A 15 -7.09 -18.96 -3.08
N THR A 16 -5.96 -19.02 -3.80
CA THR A 16 -4.83 -19.90 -3.47
C THR A 16 -3.90 -19.33 -2.41
N PHE A 17 -4.05 -18.04 -2.04
CA PHE A 17 -3.08 -17.34 -1.20
C PHE A 17 -3.77 -16.58 -0.07
N ILE A 18 -4.13 -17.36 0.95
CA ILE A 18 -4.75 -16.88 2.18
C ILE A 18 -3.65 -16.54 3.21
N LYS A 19 -3.62 -15.29 3.68
CA LYS A 19 -2.50 -14.74 4.49
C LYS A 19 -2.94 -14.00 5.74
N GLY A 20 -4.19 -13.53 5.78
CA GLY A 20 -4.78 -12.86 6.93
C GLY A 20 -5.58 -13.84 7.78
N ARG A 21 -5.73 -13.51 9.07
CA ARG A 21 -6.61 -14.23 9.99
C ARG A 21 -7.51 -13.23 10.68
N ALA A 22 -8.80 -13.53 10.74
CA ALA A 22 -9.75 -12.73 11.48
C ALA A 22 -9.61 -12.97 13.00
N SER A 23 -9.77 -11.92 13.77
CA SER A 23 -9.78 -11.89 15.22
C SER A 23 -11.20 -11.74 15.76
N ASN A 24 -11.35 -11.96 17.07
CA ASN A 24 -12.60 -11.80 17.81
C ASN A 24 -13.78 -12.59 17.23
N LEU A 25 -13.59 -13.90 17.01
CA LEU A 25 -14.60 -14.75 16.37
C LEU A 25 -15.73 -15.18 17.32
N GLN A 26 -15.45 -15.29 18.62
CA GLN A 26 -16.38 -15.86 19.61
C GLN A 26 -17.78 -15.23 19.61
N PRO A 27 -17.93 -13.88 19.56
CA PRO A 27 -19.25 -13.26 19.47
C PRO A 27 -20.03 -13.66 18.22
N TYR A 28 -19.35 -14.09 17.16
CA TYR A 28 -19.91 -14.35 15.83
C TYR A 28 -20.03 -15.84 15.49
N TYR A 29 -19.87 -16.75 16.46
CA TYR A 29 -19.96 -18.19 16.21
C TYR A 29 -21.29 -18.62 15.60
N ALA A 30 -22.40 -17.99 15.99
CA ALA A 30 -23.70 -18.24 15.38
C ALA A 30 -23.71 -17.95 13.86
N ASN A 31 -23.06 -16.85 13.45
CA ASN A 31 -22.94 -16.47 12.04
C ASN A 31 -21.98 -17.39 11.29
N LEU A 32 -20.83 -17.74 11.89
CA LEU A 32 -19.87 -18.69 11.30
C LEU A 32 -20.49 -20.07 11.05
N ARG A 33 -21.37 -20.54 11.96
CA ARG A 33 -22.14 -21.79 11.77
C ARG A 33 -23.08 -21.69 10.57
N LYS A 34 -23.75 -20.56 10.36
CA LYS A 34 -24.60 -20.34 9.18
C LYS A 34 -23.80 -20.46 7.89
N VAL A 35 -22.61 -19.84 7.82
CA VAL A 35 -21.72 -19.91 6.64
C VAL A 35 -21.29 -21.35 6.35
N ILE A 36 -20.77 -22.07 7.35
CA ILE A 36 -20.31 -23.47 7.17
C ILE A 36 -21.44 -24.41 6.73
N ASN A 37 -22.65 -24.20 7.24
CA ASN A 37 -23.79 -25.06 6.89
C ASN A 37 -24.39 -24.70 5.52
N ALA A 38 -24.19 -23.48 5.03
CA ALA A 38 -24.75 -23.01 3.77
C ALA A 38 -23.86 -23.32 2.55
N LEU A 39 -22.54 -23.41 2.75
CA LEU A 39 -21.57 -23.52 1.67
C LEU A 39 -21.00 -24.94 1.52
N PRO A 40 -20.69 -25.37 0.28
CA PRO A 40 -20.04 -26.64 0.05
C PRO A 40 -18.64 -26.65 0.66
N ILE A 41 -18.29 -27.77 1.30
CA ILE A 41 -16.96 -28.00 1.84
C ILE A 41 -16.00 -28.27 0.67
N GLY A 42 -14.90 -27.52 0.67
CA GLY A 42 -13.81 -27.65 -0.30
C GLY A 42 -12.94 -28.88 -0.07
N PRO A 43 -11.97 -29.12 -0.97
CA PRO A 43 -11.11 -30.31 -0.93
C PRO A 43 -10.20 -30.37 0.30
N ASP A 44 -9.96 -29.24 0.95
CA ASP A 44 -9.19 -29.18 2.19
C ASP A 44 -10.04 -29.31 3.44
N GLU A 45 -11.37 -29.48 3.37
CA GLU A 45 -12.31 -29.41 4.53
C GLU A 45 -12.65 -27.98 5.01
N GLY A 46 -12.21 -26.94 4.29
CA GLY A 46 -12.65 -25.56 4.51
C GLY A 46 -13.81 -25.16 3.58
N VAL A 47 -14.63 -24.19 3.98
CA VAL A 47 -15.59 -23.53 3.07
C VAL A 47 -14.96 -22.25 2.52
N TYR A 48 -15.16 -22.01 1.22
CA TYR A 48 -14.61 -20.86 0.50
C TYR A 48 -15.71 -19.92 0.03
N PHE A 49 -15.47 -18.63 0.16
CA PHE A 49 -16.40 -17.58 -0.27
C PHE A 49 -15.62 -16.28 -0.46
N ASP A 50 -16.26 -15.28 -1.06
CA ASP A 50 -15.72 -13.93 -1.11
C ASP A 50 -16.32 -13.16 0.08
N ALA A 51 -15.45 -12.71 0.99
CA ALA A 51 -15.83 -11.93 2.16
C ALA A 51 -15.88 -10.45 1.83
N GLU A 52 -16.90 -9.78 2.32
CA GLU A 52 -17.05 -8.33 2.29
C GLU A 52 -16.15 -7.73 3.38
N LEU A 53 -15.40 -6.68 3.03
CA LEU A 53 -14.57 -5.92 3.97
C LEU A 53 -15.25 -4.58 4.24
N VAL A 54 -15.78 -4.42 5.44
CA VAL A 54 -16.58 -3.26 5.81
C VAL A 54 -15.77 -2.37 6.76
N PRO A 55 -15.33 -1.17 6.32
CA PRO A 55 -14.65 -0.21 7.19
C PRO A 55 -15.68 0.47 8.11
N GLU A 56 -15.48 0.35 9.41
CA GLU A 56 -16.41 0.81 10.45
C GLU A 56 -15.75 1.95 11.23
N ARG A 57 -15.81 3.16 10.68
CA ARG A 57 -15.15 4.34 11.29
C ARG A 57 -15.80 4.74 12.62
N ASP A 58 -17.10 4.48 12.75
CA ASP A 58 -17.95 4.63 13.92
C ASP A 58 -17.71 3.59 15.02
N ASN A 59 -16.88 2.56 14.77
CA ASN A 59 -16.64 1.52 15.76
C ASN A 59 -15.94 2.09 17.02
N PRO A 60 -16.54 1.91 18.23
CA PRO A 60 -16.05 2.51 19.46
C PRO A 60 -14.71 1.94 19.93
N GLU A 61 -14.31 0.74 19.49
CA GLU A 61 -13.01 0.16 19.84
C GLU A 61 -11.87 0.77 19.04
N SER A 62 -12.10 1.05 17.75
CA SER A 62 -11.11 1.68 16.89
C SER A 62 -11.74 2.25 15.62
N PRO A 63 -11.41 3.49 15.22
CA PRO A 63 -11.92 4.11 13.99
C PRO A 63 -11.30 3.52 12.71
N PHE A 64 -10.35 2.58 12.85
CA PHE A 64 -9.74 1.86 11.74
C PHE A 64 -10.25 0.42 11.64
N SER A 65 -11.35 0.08 12.32
CA SER A 65 -11.87 -1.28 12.34
C SER A 65 -12.38 -1.68 10.96
N ILE A 66 -12.05 -2.91 10.56
CA ILE A 66 -12.58 -3.52 9.33
C ILE A 66 -13.19 -4.86 9.71
N SER A 67 -14.49 -4.99 9.58
CA SER A 67 -15.18 -6.26 9.77
C SER A 67 -15.16 -7.10 8.50
N LEU A 68 -15.13 -8.42 8.68
CA LEU A 68 -15.33 -9.39 7.61
C LEU A 68 -16.78 -9.84 7.66
N ARG A 69 -17.52 -9.62 6.57
CA ARG A 69 -18.93 -9.99 6.46
C ARG A 69 -19.18 -10.96 5.32
N TRP A 70 -20.32 -11.65 5.38
CA TRP A 70 -20.84 -12.46 4.29
C TRP A 70 -22.36 -12.41 4.30
N ASN A 71 -22.97 -11.85 3.25
CA ASN A 71 -24.43 -11.67 3.14
C ASN A 71 -24.99 -10.91 4.36
N GLY A 72 -24.39 -9.77 4.69
CA GLY A 72 -24.77 -8.94 5.85
C GLY A 72 -24.35 -9.50 7.22
N LEU A 73 -23.93 -10.77 7.30
CA LEU A 73 -23.52 -11.37 8.57
C LEU A 73 -22.08 -11.01 8.92
N THR A 74 -21.87 -10.28 10.02
CA THR A 74 -20.53 -10.08 10.59
C THR A 74 -19.96 -11.39 11.10
N LEU A 75 -18.77 -11.75 10.61
CA LEU A 75 -18.08 -13.01 10.91
C LEU A 75 -16.91 -12.84 11.88
N GLY A 76 -16.37 -11.62 11.95
CA GLY A 76 -15.23 -11.26 12.78
C GLY A 76 -14.53 -10.01 12.25
N TYR A 77 -13.36 -9.72 12.78
CA TYR A 77 -12.63 -8.50 12.45
C TYR A 77 -11.24 -8.79 11.90
N MET A 78 -10.76 -7.90 11.04
CA MET A 78 -9.35 -7.85 10.71
C MET A 78 -8.54 -7.41 11.94
N SER A 79 -7.33 -7.94 12.11
CA SER A 79 -6.46 -7.55 13.22
C SER A 79 -6.11 -6.06 13.13
N THR A 80 -6.03 -5.34 14.26
CA THR A 80 -5.79 -3.89 14.32
C THR A 80 -4.66 -3.40 13.41
N ARG A 81 -3.53 -4.11 13.39
CA ARG A 81 -2.38 -3.77 12.54
C ARG A 81 -2.74 -3.80 11.06
N ASP A 82 -3.38 -4.87 10.62
CA ASP A 82 -3.75 -5.05 9.22
C ASP A 82 -4.86 -4.08 8.82
N SER A 83 -5.78 -3.79 9.74
CA SER A 83 -6.87 -2.85 9.50
C SER A 83 -6.32 -1.45 9.27
N VAL A 84 -5.40 -0.95 10.11
CA VAL A 84 -4.75 0.35 9.92
C VAL A 84 -4.04 0.46 8.57
N ASP A 85 -3.32 -0.59 8.17
CA ASP A 85 -2.56 -0.63 6.91
C ASP A 85 -3.48 -0.59 5.67
N LEU A 86 -4.65 -1.21 5.72
CA LEU A 86 -5.57 -1.33 4.59
C LEU A 86 -6.71 -0.32 4.60
N PHE A 87 -6.99 0.31 5.75
CA PHE A 87 -8.14 1.21 5.92
C PHE A 87 -8.27 2.26 4.83
N PRO A 88 -7.20 2.96 4.40
CA PRO A 88 -7.32 3.99 3.35
C PRO A 88 -7.84 3.45 2.01
N GLU A 89 -7.39 2.25 1.60
CA GLU A 89 -7.79 1.64 0.34
C GLU A 89 -9.22 1.07 0.41
N ILE A 90 -9.57 0.44 1.53
CA ILE A 90 -10.92 -0.11 1.77
C ILE A 90 -11.94 1.02 1.87
N SER A 91 -11.62 2.10 2.58
CA SER A 91 -12.48 3.28 2.72
C SER A 91 -12.71 3.99 1.39
N ARG A 92 -11.68 4.04 0.53
CA ARG A 92 -11.80 4.61 -0.81
C ARG A 92 -12.86 3.86 -1.63
N VAL A 93 -12.83 2.53 -1.61
CA VAL A 93 -13.80 1.70 -2.33
C VAL A 93 -15.21 1.88 -1.75
N ALA A 94 -15.36 1.78 -0.43
CA ALA A 94 -16.64 1.96 0.26
C ALA A 94 -17.26 3.34 -0.01
N SER A 95 -16.47 4.41 0.16
CA SER A 95 -16.92 5.79 -0.12
C SER A 95 -17.19 6.06 -1.60
N SER A 96 -16.73 5.21 -2.51
CA SER A 96 -17.06 5.26 -3.94
C SER A 96 -18.37 4.52 -4.26
N GLY A 97 -19.06 3.94 -3.26
CA GLY A 97 -20.32 3.21 -3.43
C GLY A 97 -20.16 1.74 -3.81
N PHE A 98 -19.00 1.14 -3.53
CA PHE A 98 -18.72 -0.26 -3.83
C PHE A 98 -18.34 -1.05 -2.59
N THR A 99 -18.65 -2.34 -2.58
CA THR A 99 -18.31 -3.24 -1.48
C THR A 99 -16.96 -3.91 -1.74
N PRO A 100 -15.89 -3.59 -0.99
CA PRO A 100 -14.60 -4.24 -1.18
C PRO A 100 -14.68 -5.72 -0.80
N THR A 101 -14.27 -6.63 -1.69
CA THR A 101 -14.33 -8.07 -1.43
C THR A 101 -12.96 -8.74 -1.53
N THR A 102 -12.79 -9.79 -0.73
CA THR A 102 -11.58 -10.64 -0.76
C THR A 102 -11.91 -12.12 -0.59
N PRO A 103 -11.21 -13.04 -1.28
CA PRO A 103 -11.33 -14.45 -1.02
C PRO A 103 -11.07 -14.79 0.45
N ALA A 104 -12.00 -15.52 1.05
CA ALA A 104 -11.95 -16.01 2.41
C ALA A 104 -12.12 -17.51 2.47
N ARG A 105 -11.60 -18.07 3.56
CA ARG A 105 -11.66 -19.48 3.89
C ARG A 105 -12.04 -19.62 5.35
N LEU A 106 -13.12 -20.32 5.61
CA LEU A 106 -13.58 -20.63 6.94
C LEU A 106 -13.41 -22.12 7.22
N TRP A 107 -12.69 -22.41 8.28
CA TRP A 107 -12.58 -23.74 8.85
C TRP A 107 -13.32 -23.78 10.17
N GLY A 108 -13.94 -24.92 10.48
CA GLY A 108 -14.36 -25.15 11.83
C GLY A 108 -15.28 -26.34 12.00
N SER A 109 -15.47 -26.70 13.26
CA SER A 109 -16.45 -27.70 13.66
C SER A 109 -17.59 -27.01 14.38
N PRO A 110 -18.79 -26.93 13.77
CA PRO A 110 -19.98 -26.39 14.42
C PRO A 110 -20.31 -27.05 15.77
N ALA A 111 -20.01 -28.34 15.91
CA ALA A 111 -20.27 -29.09 17.14
C ALA A 111 -19.31 -28.73 18.29
N GLN A 112 -18.12 -28.19 17.99
CA GLN A 112 -17.08 -27.91 18.98
C GLN A 112 -16.81 -26.41 19.16
N ASP A 113 -17.56 -25.54 18.48
CA ASP A 113 -17.38 -24.08 18.50
C ASP A 113 -15.94 -23.63 18.30
N ARG A 114 -15.30 -24.26 17.32
CA ARG A 114 -13.92 -23.99 16.97
C ARG A 114 -13.87 -23.58 15.51
N PHE A 115 -13.70 -22.29 15.29
CA PHE A 115 -13.64 -21.70 13.98
C PHE A 115 -12.30 -21.00 13.74
N ARG A 116 -11.90 -20.98 12.48
CA ARG A 116 -10.75 -20.24 11.98
C ARG A 116 -11.15 -19.61 10.65
N LEU A 117 -11.33 -18.30 10.67
CA LEU A 117 -11.57 -17.51 9.48
C LEU A 117 -10.24 -16.90 9.01
N GLU A 118 -9.88 -17.21 7.78
CA GLU A 118 -8.69 -16.70 7.12
C GLU A 118 -9.10 -16.04 5.79
N PHE A 119 -8.33 -15.07 5.34
CA PHE A 119 -8.63 -14.34 4.11
C PHE A 119 -7.37 -13.97 3.33
N SER A 120 -7.53 -13.73 2.04
CA SER A 120 -6.46 -13.23 1.20
C SER A 120 -6.25 -11.76 1.51
N LYS A 121 -5.05 -11.42 1.96
CA LYS A 121 -4.73 -10.05 2.39
C LYS A 121 -3.82 -9.41 1.36
N PRO A 122 -4.24 -8.32 0.69
CA PRO A 122 -3.35 -7.56 -0.17
C PRO A 122 -2.26 -6.89 0.66
N LYS A 123 -1.17 -6.48 0.01
CA LYS A 123 -0.17 -5.63 0.68
C LYS A 123 -0.75 -4.21 0.76
N ALA A 124 -0.46 -3.47 1.83
CA ALA A 124 -0.77 -2.05 1.93
C ALA A 124 -0.30 -1.29 0.68
N GLY A 125 -1.16 -0.42 0.15
CA GLY A 125 -0.94 0.33 -1.09
C GLY A 125 -1.04 -0.52 -2.35
N SER A 126 -1.66 -1.71 -2.28
CA SER A 126 -1.81 -2.58 -3.45
C SER A 126 -3.16 -3.25 -3.62
N ALA A 127 -4.14 -2.87 -2.81
CA ALA A 127 -5.49 -3.38 -2.88
C ALA A 127 -6.30 -2.75 -4.03
N VAL A 128 -5.94 -1.54 -4.48
CA VAL A 128 -6.64 -0.83 -5.57
C VAL A 128 -5.66 -0.01 -6.44
N PRO A 129 -5.98 0.27 -7.72
CA PRO A 129 -5.20 1.20 -8.53
C PRO A 129 -5.37 2.65 -8.03
N LEU A 130 -4.33 3.47 -8.15
CA LEU A 130 -4.37 4.88 -7.79
C LEU A 130 -5.16 5.73 -8.79
N ASN A 131 -5.13 5.36 -10.07
CA ASN A 131 -5.78 6.05 -11.17
C ASN A 131 -7.08 5.38 -11.62
N ALA A 132 -7.84 6.10 -12.44
CA ALA A 132 -9.10 5.64 -13.02
C ALA A 132 -8.87 4.59 -14.12
N PRO A 133 -9.86 3.71 -14.39
CA PRO A 133 -9.81 2.84 -15.56
C PRO A 133 -9.85 3.63 -16.87
N PRO A 134 -9.28 3.08 -17.96
CA PRO A 134 -9.41 3.66 -19.29
C PRO A 134 -10.88 3.84 -19.67
N SER A 135 -11.22 4.95 -20.32
CA SER A 135 -12.57 5.21 -20.83
C SER A 135 -12.92 4.31 -22.03
N GLU A 136 -11.91 3.85 -22.75
CA GLU A 136 -12.06 2.92 -23.87
C GLU A 136 -12.25 1.48 -23.37
N PRO A 137 -13.00 0.64 -24.08
CA PRO A 137 -13.08 -0.79 -23.77
C PRO A 137 -11.68 -1.41 -23.71
N PHE A 138 -11.34 -1.96 -22.56
CA PHE A 138 -10.01 -2.55 -22.33
C PHE A 138 -10.14 -3.97 -21.81
N VAL A 139 -9.05 -4.73 -21.89
CA VAL A 139 -8.91 -6.03 -21.26
C VAL A 139 -7.74 -5.99 -20.28
N LEU A 140 -7.99 -6.33 -19.01
CA LEU A 140 -6.96 -6.37 -17.99
C LEU A 140 -6.20 -7.69 -18.07
N MET A 141 -4.93 -7.62 -18.45
CA MET A 141 -4.12 -8.81 -18.65
C MET A 141 -3.94 -9.64 -17.37
N PRO A 142 -3.80 -10.98 -17.50
CA PRO A 142 -3.46 -11.84 -16.38
C PRO A 142 -2.17 -11.35 -15.70
N ASN A 143 -2.18 -11.39 -14.37
CA ASN A 143 -1.05 -10.90 -13.58
C ASN A 143 0.15 -11.84 -13.72
N GLY A 144 1.34 -11.28 -13.92
CA GLY A 144 2.56 -12.07 -14.04
C GLY A 144 3.81 -11.34 -13.51
N ALA A 145 4.96 -11.73 -14.05
CA ALA A 145 6.24 -11.18 -13.64
C ALA A 145 6.29 -9.65 -13.83
N ALA A 146 7.04 -8.97 -12.96
CA ALA A 146 7.29 -7.55 -13.11
C ALA A 146 8.29 -7.32 -14.25
N LEU A 147 7.91 -6.45 -15.19
CA LEU A 147 8.70 -5.97 -16.31
C LEU A 147 9.04 -4.51 -16.05
N GLN A 148 10.30 -4.16 -16.21
CA GLN A 148 10.80 -2.81 -16.03
C GLN A 148 10.41 -1.95 -17.23
N VAL A 149 9.79 -0.79 -16.98
CA VAL A 149 9.56 0.22 -18.01
C VAL A 149 10.92 0.84 -18.40
N GLN A 150 11.04 1.35 -19.62
CA GLN A 150 12.23 2.03 -20.11
C GLN A 150 11.89 3.47 -20.44
N GLY A 151 12.76 4.41 -20.08
CA GLY A 151 12.59 5.83 -20.38
C GLY A 151 11.69 6.58 -19.41
N GLU A 152 11.24 5.95 -18.31
CA GLU A 152 10.38 6.58 -17.29
C GLU A 152 11.04 7.81 -16.65
N GLU A 153 12.37 7.87 -16.61
CA GLU A 153 13.15 8.98 -16.07
C GLU A 153 12.94 10.30 -16.83
N LYS A 154 12.41 10.24 -18.06
CA LYS A 154 12.06 11.41 -18.87
C LYS A 154 10.67 11.97 -18.55
N HIS A 155 9.90 11.24 -17.74
CA HIS A 155 8.50 11.54 -17.42
C HIS A 155 8.29 11.71 -15.91
N LEU A 156 9.36 11.97 -15.13
CA LEU A 156 9.28 12.10 -13.67
C LEU A 156 8.33 13.21 -13.23
N ASP A 157 8.29 14.34 -13.93
CA ASP A 157 7.39 15.46 -13.62
C ASP A 157 5.90 15.03 -13.65
N PHE A 158 5.56 14.06 -14.51
CA PHE A 158 4.21 13.48 -14.60
C PHE A 158 4.00 12.32 -13.62
N LEU A 159 5.02 11.50 -13.36
CA LEU A 159 4.92 10.30 -12.52
C LEU A 159 4.96 10.59 -11.02
N ILE A 160 5.75 11.56 -10.57
CA ILE A 160 5.93 11.88 -9.14
C ILE A 160 4.59 12.14 -8.43
N PRO A 161 3.63 12.91 -9.00
CA PRO A 161 2.30 13.10 -8.39
C PRO A 161 1.51 11.81 -8.14
N TYR A 162 1.80 10.71 -8.85
CA TYR A 162 1.16 9.41 -8.64
C TYR A 162 1.83 8.58 -7.55
N VAL A 163 2.97 9.00 -7.00
CA VAL A 163 3.61 8.29 -5.89
C VAL A 163 2.85 8.61 -4.60
N PRO A 164 2.20 7.62 -3.95
CA PRO A 164 1.45 7.87 -2.73
C PRO A 164 2.42 8.14 -1.57
N PRO A 165 1.95 8.76 -0.46
CA PRO A 165 2.79 9.02 0.74
C PRO A 165 3.44 7.77 1.34
N SER A 166 2.90 6.58 1.09
CA SER A 166 3.50 5.29 1.47
C SER A 166 4.79 4.95 0.71
N GLY A 167 5.12 5.72 -0.35
CA GLY A 167 6.27 5.53 -1.24
C GLY A 167 6.06 4.46 -2.32
N SER A 168 4.92 3.78 -2.35
CA SER A 168 4.59 2.83 -3.42
C SER A 168 3.10 2.55 -3.54
N GLY A 169 2.61 2.48 -4.77
CA GLY A 169 1.22 2.19 -5.09
C GLY A 169 1.05 1.28 -6.31
N ARG A 170 -0.18 0.82 -6.52
CA ARG A 170 -0.60 0.16 -7.76
C ARG A 170 -1.22 1.17 -8.70
N VAL A 171 -0.99 1.00 -9.99
CA VAL A 171 -1.60 1.81 -11.05
C VAL A 171 -2.14 0.88 -12.11
N LEU A 172 -3.14 1.32 -12.85
CA LEU A 172 -3.58 0.69 -14.08
C LEU A 172 -2.90 1.41 -15.24
N LEU A 173 -2.14 0.65 -16.03
CA LEU A 173 -1.42 1.17 -17.19
C LEU A 173 -2.05 0.59 -18.45
N THR A 174 -1.90 1.28 -19.57
CA THR A 174 -2.27 0.75 -20.88
C THR A 174 -1.04 0.56 -21.75
N LEU A 175 -1.08 -0.44 -22.63
CA LEU A 175 -0.03 -0.71 -23.59
C LEU A 175 -0.55 -0.46 -25.01
N VAL A 176 0.17 0.37 -25.76
CA VAL A 176 -0.13 0.68 -27.15
C VAL A 176 1.10 0.40 -27.99
N LYS A 177 0.91 -0.15 -29.20
CA LYS A 177 1.99 -0.35 -30.16
C LYS A 177 1.88 0.70 -31.26
N PRO A 178 2.73 1.75 -31.26
CA PRO A 178 2.75 2.73 -32.33
C PRO A 178 3.07 2.08 -33.68
N GLU A 179 2.53 2.65 -34.76
CA GLU A 179 2.83 2.20 -36.12
C GLU A 179 4.33 2.32 -36.41
N GLY A 180 4.94 1.26 -36.93
CA GLY A 180 6.38 1.21 -37.21
C GLY A 180 7.29 0.99 -35.99
N SER A 181 6.73 0.90 -34.77
CA SER A 181 7.51 0.58 -33.56
C SER A 181 7.58 -0.92 -33.30
N GLU A 182 8.75 -1.40 -32.86
CA GLU A 182 8.94 -2.76 -32.35
C GLU A 182 8.60 -2.91 -30.85
N ALA A 183 8.37 -1.78 -30.17
CA ALA A 183 8.15 -1.71 -28.74
C ALA A 183 6.73 -1.20 -28.41
N TYR A 184 6.09 -1.81 -27.41
CA TYR A 184 4.89 -1.26 -26.79
C TYR A 184 5.27 -0.05 -25.94
N GLU A 185 4.58 1.07 -26.16
CA GLU A 185 4.58 2.21 -25.27
C GLU A 185 3.68 1.94 -24.07
N VAL A 186 4.11 2.45 -22.91
CA VAL A 186 3.39 2.32 -21.64
C VAL A 186 2.74 3.67 -21.35
N LEU A 187 1.42 3.67 -21.18
CA LEU A 187 0.66 4.86 -20.91
C LEU A 187 0.06 4.79 -19.50
N LEU A 188 0.08 5.93 -18.81
CA LEU A 188 -0.64 6.18 -17.55
C LEU A 188 -1.57 7.36 -17.80
N ASP A 189 -2.88 7.16 -17.61
CA ASP A 189 -3.93 8.16 -17.88
C ASP A 189 -3.76 8.85 -19.25
N ASN A 190 -3.55 8.03 -20.29
CA ASN A 190 -3.32 8.43 -21.67
C ASN A 190 -2.04 9.25 -21.93
N HIS A 191 -1.15 9.39 -20.94
CA HIS A 191 0.17 9.98 -21.13
C HIS A 191 1.23 8.88 -21.31
N VAL A 192 2.06 8.98 -22.36
CA VAL A 192 3.19 8.06 -22.57
C VAL A 192 4.22 8.30 -21.48
N VAL A 193 4.52 7.27 -20.69
CA VAL A 193 5.45 7.30 -19.55
C VAL A 193 6.65 6.37 -19.72
N GLY A 194 6.82 5.81 -20.91
CA GLY A 194 7.96 4.97 -21.27
C GLY A 194 7.58 3.87 -22.25
N SER A 195 8.42 2.84 -22.35
CA SER A 195 8.20 1.71 -23.26
C SER A 195 8.71 0.39 -22.67
N LEU A 196 8.20 -0.72 -23.19
CA LEU A 196 8.80 -2.04 -22.98
C LEU A 196 9.96 -2.26 -23.96
N THR A 197 10.90 -3.15 -23.64
CA THR A 197 11.98 -3.48 -24.59
C THR A 197 11.40 -4.18 -25.84
N ALA A 198 12.04 -4.00 -27.01
CA ALA A 198 11.62 -4.66 -28.25
C ALA A 198 11.58 -6.20 -28.11
N ALA A 199 12.54 -6.78 -27.38
CA ALA A 199 12.59 -8.22 -27.12
C ALA A 199 11.41 -8.73 -26.27
N THR A 200 10.96 -7.95 -25.29
CA THR A 200 9.79 -8.27 -24.47
C THR A 200 8.51 -8.07 -25.27
N SER A 201 8.42 -6.96 -26.00
CA SER A 201 7.28 -6.62 -26.86
C SER A 201 7.02 -7.69 -27.91
N LYS A 202 8.06 -8.18 -28.57
CA LYS A 202 7.97 -9.28 -29.54
C LYS A 202 7.36 -10.56 -28.95
N LYS A 203 7.62 -10.86 -27.68
CA LYS A 203 7.09 -12.05 -27.01
C LYS A 203 5.62 -11.91 -26.62
N LEU A 204 5.11 -10.69 -26.51
CA LEU A 204 3.72 -10.39 -26.12
C LEU A 204 2.85 -10.04 -27.33
N ALA A 205 3.44 -9.87 -28.52
CA ALA A 205 2.74 -9.43 -29.72
C ALA A 205 1.55 -10.33 -30.07
N GLU A 206 1.77 -11.65 -30.19
CA GLU A 206 0.72 -12.58 -30.61
C GLU A 206 -0.56 -12.51 -29.75
N PRO A 207 -0.52 -12.63 -28.41
CA PRO A 207 -1.75 -12.48 -27.62
C PRO A 207 -2.33 -11.06 -27.65
N PHE A 208 -1.51 -10.02 -27.75
CA PHE A 208 -2.00 -8.63 -27.71
C PHE A 208 -2.62 -8.19 -29.04
N ASP A 209 -2.10 -8.68 -30.16
CA ASP A 209 -2.63 -8.41 -31.50
C ASP A 209 -4.08 -8.95 -31.59
N LEU A 210 -4.37 -10.12 -31.02
CA LEU A 210 -5.73 -10.68 -30.94
C LEU A 210 -6.74 -9.75 -30.23
N PHE A 211 -6.33 -9.08 -29.16
CA PHE A 211 -7.20 -8.14 -28.45
C PHE A 211 -7.31 -6.79 -29.17
N THR A 212 -6.21 -6.34 -29.77
CA THR A 212 -6.18 -5.08 -30.53
C THR A 212 -7.06 -5.19 -31.79
N GLU A 213 -7.06 -6.35 -32.47
CA GLU A 213 -7.95 -6.66 -33.59
C GLU A 213 -9.44 -6.64 -33.18
N ARG A 214 -9.74 -6.94 -31.91
CA ARG A 214 -11.09 -6.83 -31.33
C ARG A 214 -11.44 -5.41 -30.88
N GLY A 215 -10.55 -4.43 -31.10
CA GLY A 215 -10.73 -3.05 -30.67
C GLY A 215 -10.62 -2.85 -29.16
N LEU A 216 -9.89 -3.72 -28.46
CA LEU A 216 -9.70 -3.64 -27.01
C LEU A 216 -8.32 -3.08 -26.66
N VAL A 217 -8.30 -2.10 -25.76
CA VAL A 217 -7.06 -1.59 -25.18
C VAL A 217 -6.45 -2.63 -24.24
N ILE A 218 -5.13 -2.78 -24.29
CA ILE A 218 -4.40 -3.69 -23.40
C ILE A 218 -4.17 -2.99 -22.05
N GLY A 219 -4.97 -3.33 -21.05
CA GLY A 219 -4.78 -2.88 -19.67
C GLY A 219 -3.83 -3.82 -18.91
N VAL A 220 -2.90 -3.27 -18.15
CA VAL A 220 -1.95 -4.04 -17.34
C VAL A 220 -1.83 -3.45 -15.94
N ARG A 221 -1.60 -4.32 -14.96
CA ARG A 221 -1.35 -3.86 -13.59
C ARG A 221 0.06 -3.30 -13.53
N GLY A 222 0.20 -2.09 -13.03
CA GLY A 222 1.49 -1.47 -12.77
C GLY A 222 1.81 -1.39 -11.29
N LYS A 223 3.06 -1.08 -11.00
CA LYS A 223 3.49 -0.62 -9.70
C LYS A 223 4.38 0.60 -9.88
N ILE A 224 4.01 1.65 -9.17
CA ILE A 224 4.79 2.87 -9.04
C ILE A 224 5.44 2.89 -7.64
N ALA A 225 6.72 3.27 -7.57
CA ALA A 225 7.44 3.37 -6.31
C ALA A 225 8.49 4.46 -6.39
N GLY A 226 8.58 5.32 -5.38
CA GLY A 226 9.45 6.48 -5.47
C GLY A 226 9.35 7.42 -4.27
N ASN A 227 9.84 8.62 -4.48
CA ASN A 227 9.70 9.79 -3.63
C ASN A 227 9.60 11.05 -4.53
N ASP A 228 9.65 12.23 -3.93
CA ASP A 228 9.50 13.52 -4.64
C ASP A 228 10.62 13.82 -5.66
N LEU A 229 11.68 13.02 -5.73
CA LEU A 229 12.84 13.24 -6.60
C LEU A 229 13.07 12.13 -7.63
N ASP A 230 12.57 10.92 -7.37
CA ASP A 230 12.82 9.76 -8.21
C ASP A 230 11.65 8.78 -8.12
N CYS A 231 11.31 8.18 -9.25
CA CYS A 231 10.19 7.27 -9.38
C CYS A 231 10.52 6.14 -10.35
N GLN A 232 10.20 4.92 -9.94
CA GLN A 232 10.32 3.70 -10.73
C GLN A 232 8.93 3.18 -11.11
N LEU A 233 8.78 2.81 -12.38
CA LEU A 233 7.55 2.21 -12.90
C LEU A 233 7.80 0.78 -13.41
N THR A 234 6.91 -0.13 -13.04
CA THR A 234 6.93 -1.52 -13.52
C THR A 234 5.56 -1.95 -13.98
N VAL A 235 5.52 -2.84 -14.97
CA VAL A 235 4.31 -3.48 -15.50
C VAL A 235 4.28 -4.96 -15.08
N ASN A 236 3.14 -5.47 -14.66
CA ASN A 236 2.91 -6.88 -14.36
C ASN A 236 2.00 -7.51 -15.41
N VAL A 237 2.53 -8.49 -16.13
CA VAL A 237 1.77 -9.25 -17.13
C VAL A 237 2.30 -10.68 -17.22
N ALA A 238 1.40 -11.63 -17.41
CA ALA A 238 1.73 -13.02 -17.69
C ALA A 238 2.55 -13.13 -18.97
N ARG A 239 3.42 -14.14 -19.06
CA ARG A 239 4.12 -14.45 -20.31
C ARG A 239 3.15 -15.06 -21.32
N ALA A 240 3.39 -14.90 -22.62
CA ALA A 240 2.48 -15.43 -23.65
C ALA A 240 2.14 -16.92 -23.49
N ASN A 241 3.08 -17.74 -23.01
CA ASN A 241 2.87 -19.17 -22.75
C ASN A 241 2.09 -19.49 -21.46
N GLU A 242 1.78 -18.48 -20.65
CA GLU A 242 0.99 -18.59 -19.43
C GLU A 242 -0.48 -18.19 -19.66
N PHE A 243 -0.83 -17.67 -20.84
CA PHE A 243 -2.21 -17.37 -21.21
C PHE A 243 -2.98 -18.66 -21.44
N THR A 244 -4.11 -18.80 -20.76
CA THR A 244 -5.07 -19.87 -21.00
C THR A 244 -5.97 -19.52 -22.19
N GLN A 245 -6.68 -20.51 -22.74
CA GLN A 245 -7.68 -20.26 -23.78
C GLN A 245 -8.81 -19.36 -23.28
N GLU A 246 -9.13 -19.42 -21.99
CA GLU A 246 -10.10 -18.54 -21.35
C GLU A 246 -9.60 -17.09 -21.36
N ASP A 247 -8.33 -16.86 -20.99
CA ASP A 247 -7.73 -15.53 -20.99
C ASP A 247 -7.82 -14.85 -22.37
N LEU A 248 -7.54 -15.60 -23.45
CA LEU A 248 -7.58 -15.10 -24.83
C LEU A 248 -9.00 -14.77 -25.32
N GLN A 249 -10.02 -15.41 -24.74
CA GLN A 249 -11.43 -15.20 -25.10
C GLN A 249 -12.16 -14.24 -24.17
N THR A 250 -11.46 -13.65 -23.19
CA THR A 250 -12.06 -12.77 -22.18
C THR A 250 -12.84 -11.61 -22.82
N ALA A 251 -13.96 -11.26 -22.18
CA ALA A 251 -14.74 -10.08 -22.50
C ALA A 251 -14.01 -8.79 -22.07
N PRO A 252 -14.45 -7.59 -22.52
CA PRO A 252 -13.94 -6.34 -21.98
C PRO A 252 -14.05 -6.32 -20.45
N THR A 253 -13.00 -5.85 -19.79
CA THR A 253 -12.97 -5.70 -18.34
C THR A 253 -13.87 -4.55 -17.93
N SER A 254 -14.91 -4.85 -17.14
CA SER A 254 -15.68 -3.84 -16.43
C SER A 254 -14.99 -3.57 -15.09
N MET A 255 -14.44 -2.37 -14.93
CA MET A 255 -13.87 -1.90 -13.67
C MET A 255 -14.48 -0.53 -13.39
N PRO A 256 -15.14 -0.34 -12.24
CA PRO A 256 -15.71 0.95 -11.92
C PRO A 256 -14.62 1.96 -11.55
N GLU A 257 -14.92 3.24 -11.78
CA GLU A 257 -14.09 4.35 -11.34
C GLU A 257 -14.23 4.54 -9.82
N LEU A 258 -13.09 4.67 -9.14
CA LEU A 258 -13.04 5.00 -7.72
C LEU A 258 -12.76 6.49 -7.55
N LYS A 259 -13.24 7.08 -6.45
CA LYS A 259 -12.88 8.44 -6.03
C LYS A 259 -11.35 8.63 -6.07
N PRO A 260 -10.82 9.83 -6.36
CA PRO A 260 -9.37 10.06 -6.32
C PRO A 260 -8.75 9.73 -4.97
N PHE A 261 -7.46 9.36 -4.95
CA PHE A 261 -6.77 9.13 -3.69
C PHE A 261 -6.74 10.40 -2.82
N SER A 262 -7.30 10.32 -1.62
CA SER A 262 -7.29 11.39 -0.61
C SER A 262 -6.37 11.02 0.56
N PRO A 263 -5.32 11.82 0.85
CA PRO A 263 -4.49 11.63 2.05
C PRO A 263 -5.24 11.97 3.34
N GLU A 264 -6.28 12.81 3.27
CA GLU A 264 -7.13 13.17 4.41
C GLU A 264 -8.14 12.07 4.75
N GLY A 265 -8.29 11.07 3.86
CA GLY A 265 -9.25 9.99 4.00
C GLY A 265 -10.60 10.31 3.36
N TYR A 266 -11.59 9.48 3.67
CA TYR A 266 -12.94 9.58 3.12
C TYR A 266 -13.98 9.52 4.24
N PRO A 267 -15.09 10.25 4.09
CA PRO A 267 -16.26 10.05 4.93
C PRO A 267 -16.87 8.68 4.63
N LEU A 268 -17.37 8.02 5.67
CA LEU A 268 -18.01 6.70 5.60
C LEU A 268 -19.35 6.74 6.34
N PRO A 269 -20.36 5.98 5.90
CA PRO A 269 -21.63 5.90 6.62
C PRO A 269 -21.46 5.20 7.98
N VAL A 270 -22.40 5.43 8.89
CA VAL A 270 -22.54 4.63 10.12
C VAL A 270 -22.91 3.20 9.74
N VAL A 271 -22.21 2.20 10.28
CA VAL A 271 -22.36 0.79 9.88
C VAL A 271 -21.93 -0.20 10.98
N TRP A 272 -21.34 0.28 12.08
CA TRP A 272 -20.97 -0.55 13.21
C TRP A 272 -22.21 -1.08 13.93
N GLY A 273 -22.26 -2.40 14.10
CA GLY A 273 -23.40 -3.07 14.74
C GLY A 273 -24.65 -3.19 13.86
N GLU A 274 -24.69 -2.51 12.73
CA GLU A 274 -25.79 -2.54 11.76
C GLU A 274 -25.56 -3.60 10.67
N GLU A 275 -26.64 -4.18 10.15
CA GLU A 275 -26.58 -5.10 9.00
C GLU A 275 -26.37 -4.33 7.68
N GLU A 276 -26.94 -3.14 7.58
CA GLU A 276 -26.86 -2.23 6.42
C GLU A 276 -26.29 -0.87 6.83
N PRO A 277 -25.60 -0.15 5.92
CA PRO A 277 -25.05 1.17 6.21
C PRO A 277 -26.14 2.26 6.26
N ASP A 278 -26.07 3.13 7.26
CA ASP A 278 -26.87 4.35 7.34
C ASP A 278 -26.17 5.50 6.63
N TRP A 279 -26.51 5.68 5.35
CA TRP A 279 -26.00 6.75 4.50
C TRP A 279 -26.51 8.15 4.87
N SER A 280 -27.53 8.25 5.73
CA SER A 280 -27.99 9.56 6.22
C SER A 280 -27.00 10.15 7.23
N LEU A 281 -26.14 9.33 7.83
CA LEU A 281 -25.14 9.74 8.82
C LEU A 281 -23.73 9.41 8.33
N MET A 282 -22.98 10.44 7.98
CA MET A 282 -21.61 10.29 7.49
C MET A 282 -20.59 10.66 8.56
N VAL A 283 -19.67 9.74 8.83
CA VAL A 283 -18.55 9.88 9.75
C VAL A 283 -17.30 10.29 8.97
N TRP A 284 -16.82 11.50 9.23
CA TRP A 284 -15.64 12.07 8.58
C TRP A 284 -14.34 11.59 9.22
N PRO A 285 -13.19 11.74 8.54
CA PRO A 285 -11.90 11.30 9.05
C PRO A 285 -11.49 11.88 10.41
N ASP A 286 -11.97 13.08 10.75
CA ASP A 286 -11.76 13.74 12.04
C ASP A 286 -12.73 13.26 13.15
N GLY A 287 -13.63 12.32 12.82
CA GLY A 287 -14.65 11.77 13.71
C GLY A 287 -15.93 12.60 13.79
N THR A 288 -16.05 13.68 13.02
CA THR A 288 -17.30 14.44 12.96
C THR A 288 -18.38 13.62 12.27
N VAL A 289 -19.59 13.64 12.83
CA VAL A 289 -20.77 13.01 12.24
C VAL A 289 -21.66 14.10 11.67
N VAL A 290 -22.00 13.99 10.40
CA VAL A 290 -22.82 14.97 9.69
C VAL A 290 -24.01 14.25 9.05
N GLU A 291 -25.20 14.80 9.23
CA GLU A 291 -26.39 14.37 8.48
C GLU A 291 -26.23 14.77 7.01
N ASP A 292 -26.21 13.79 6.12
CA ASP A 292 -26.21 14.05 4.68
C ASP A 292 -27.63 14.36 4.22
N SER A 293 -27.98 15.65 4.28
CA SER A 293 -29.27 16.19 3.82
C SER A 293 -29.56 15.99 2.31
N SER A 294 -28.66 15.36 1.55
CA SER A 294 -28.88 14.99 0.14
C SER A 294 -29.44 13.57 -0.09
N ALA A 295 -29.59 12.74 0.95
CA ALA A 295 -30.09 11.37 0.84
C ALA A 295 -31.62 11.23 0.69
N VAL A 296 -32.38 12.34 0.67
CA VAL A 296 -33.83 12.32 0.41
C VAL A 296 -34.09 12.73 -1.03
N VAL A 297 -34.23 11.74 -1.93
CA VAL A 297 -35.12 11.68 -3.12
C VAL A 297 -34.57 10.65 -4.11
N SER A 298 -35.19 9.46 -4.15
CA SER A 298 -35.51 8.74 -5.38
C SER A 298 -36.56 7.66 -5.09
N ASP A 299 -37.80 8.09 -4.91
CA ASP A 299 -38.94 7.21 -5.17
C ASP A 299 -39.67 7.79 -6.39
N SER A 300 -39.48 7.12 -7.52
CA SER A 300 -40.11 7.42 -8.80
C SER A 300 -41.59 7.02 -8.72
N GLY A 301 -42.47 8.02 -8.79
CA GLY A 301 -43.89 7.77 -9.05
C GLY A 301 -44.12 7.18 -10.44
N ASP A 302 -45.06 6.24 -10.51
CA ASP A 302 -46.15 6.23 -11.50
C ASP A 302 -47.29 5.30 -11.02
N ASP A 303 -48.35 5.95 -10.54
CA ASP A 303 -49.78 5.77 -10.87
C ASP A 303 -50.59 4.47 -10.61
N VAL A 304 -51.58 4.64 -9.68
CA VAL A 304 -53.06 4.60 -9.90
C VAL A 304 -53.94 3.48 -9.26
N VAL A 305 -55.03 3.96 -8.61
CA VAL A 305 -56.25 3.38 -7.97
C VAL A 305 -56.05 2.55 -6.67
N GLU A 306 -56.81 2.67 -5.57
CA GLU A 306 -58.22 3.05 -5.36
C GLU A 306 -58.48 3.42 -3.88
N GLU A 307 -59.52 4.22 -3.66
CA GLU A 307 -59.94 4.86 -2.40
C GLU A 307 -60.26 3.90 -1.23
N ARG A 308 -59.94 4.32 0.01
CA ARG A 308 -60.91 4.35 1.12
C ARG A 308 -60.44 5.22 2.28
N PHE A 309 -61.15 6.33 2.48
CA PHE A 309 -61.04 7.19 3.65
C PHE A 309 -61.76 6.57 4.86
N GLU A 310 -61.13 6.64 6.03
CA GLU A 310 -61.87 6.76 7.30
C GLU A 310 -61.09 7.63 8.30
N ASN A 311 -61.59 8.87 8.45
CA ASN A 311 -61.65 9.74 9.63
C ASN A 311 -60.59 9.64 10.73
N VAL A 312 -59.76 10.69 10.86
CA VAL A 312 -59.44 11.32 12.16
C VAL A 312 -59.36 12.84 11.98
N GLU A 313 -60.00 13.57 12.88
CA GLU A 313 -60.27 15.02 12.88
C GLU A 313 -59.00 15.90 12.96
N PRO A 314 -59.00 17.11 12.35
CA PRO A 314 -57.85 18.01 12.34
C PRO A 314 -57.74 18.88 13.60
N VAL A 315 -56.52 18.98 14.13
CA VAL A 315 -56.10 19.96 15.15
C VAL A 315 -56.03 21.35 14.51
N ILE A 316 -56.72 22.31 15.13
CA ILE A 316 -56.79 23.72 14.75
C ILE A 316 -55.43 24.38 15.04
N VAL A 317 -54.79 24.93 14.00
CA VAL A 317 -53.66 25.87 14.11
C VAL A 317 -54.05 27.16 13.41
N GLU A 318 -53.80 28.29 14.07
CA GLU A 318 -54.23 29.65 13.70
C GLU A 318 -53.70 30.15 12.33
N PRO A 319 -54.43 31.05 11.65
CA PRO A 319 -54.07 31.52 10.31
C PRO A 319 -52.93 32.55 10.33
N VAL A 320 -51.84 32.23 9.62
CA VAL A 320 -50.80 33.20 9.24
C VAL A 320 -51.36 34.14 8.17
N ARG A 321 -51.16 35.45 8.41
CA ARG A 321 -51.52 36.58 7.55
C ARG A 321 -51.06 36.39 6.09
N GLN A 322 -51.98 36.60 5.15
CA GLN A 322 -51.68 36.80 3.73
C GLN A 322 -50.80 38.04 3.54
N VAL A 323 -49.71 37.88 2.78
CA VAL A 323 -48.92 38.98 2.21
C VAL A 323 -49.28 39.06 0.74
N ASP A 324 -49.68 40.24 0.29
CA ASP A 324 -50.07 40.52 -1.09
C ASP A 324 -48.94 40.23 -2.11
N PRO A 325 -49.25 39.74 -3.32
CA PRO A 325 -48.26 39.53 -4.37
C PRO A 325 -47.70 40.86 -4.90
N GLN A 326 -46.38 40.99 -4.89
CA GLN A 326 -45.64 42.08 -5.54
C GLN A 326 -45.71 41.94 -7.08
N PRO A 327 -45.80 43.06 -7.83
CA PRO A 327 -45.86 43.04 -9.29
C PRO A 327 -44.50 42.70 -9.94
N ILE A 328 -44.58 41.95 -11.04
CA ILE A 328 -43.46 41.56 -11.91
C ILE A 328 -42.90 42.79 -12.63
N PRO A 329 -41.58 43.06 -12.62
CA PRO A 329 -40.97 44.10 -13.46
C PRO A 329 -40.84 43.66 -14.92
N GLU A 330 -41.12 44.58 -15.84
CA GLU A 330 -40.99 44.42 -17.30
C GLU A 330 -39.56 44.13 -17.79
N PRO A 331 -39.38 43.53 -18.98
CA PRO A 331 -38.07 43.16 -19.52
C PRO A 331 -37.32 44.39 -20.06
N ILE A 332 -36.13 44.64 -19.52
CA ILE A 332 -35.21 45.65 -20.05
C ILE A 332 -34.47 45.06 -21.27
N ALA A 333 -34.47 45.82 -22.36
CA ALA A 333 -33.84 45.47 -23.63
C ALA A 333 -32.32 45.23 -23.50
N GLN A 334 -31.83 44.17 -24.16
CA GLN A 334 -30.42 43.84 -24.31
C GLN A 334 -29.71 44.85 -25.25
N PRO A 335 -28.51 45.35 -24.91
CA PRO A 335 -27.64 46.00 -25.88
C PRO A 335 -26.82 44.97 -26.68
N GLU A 336 -26.61 45.26 -27.97
CA GLU A 336 -25.84 44.46 -28.94
C GLU A 336 -24.39 44.17 -28.49
N PRO A 337 -23.79 43.04 -28.93
CA PRO A 337 -22.44 42.65 -28.58
C PRO A 337 -21.38 43.47 -29.35
N GLN A 338 -20.41 44.02 -28.62
CA GLN A 338 -19.19 44.62 -29.19
C GLN A 338 -18.12 43.53 -29.45
N PRO A 339 -17.26 43.69 -30.48
CA PRO A 339 -16.25 42.70 -30.84
C PRO A 339 -15.08 42.70 -29.84
N VAL A 340 -14.71 41.50 -29.39
CA VAL A 340 -13.60 41.23 -28.46
C VAL A 340 -12.25 41.46 -29.16
N GLN A 341 -11.39 42.31 -28.60
CA GLN A 341 -9.97 42.43 -28.96
C GLN A 341 -9.11 41.57 -28.02
N GLU A 342 -8.20 40.79 -28.57
CA GLU A 342 -7.23 39.95 -27.84
C GLU A 342 -6.19 40.79 -27.07
N PRO A 343 -5.84 40.44 -25.82
CA PRO A 343 -4.74 41.09 -25.12
C PRO A 343 -3.38 40.48 -25.51
N LYS A 344 -2.50 41.30 -26.10
CA LYS A 344 -1.06 41.04 -26.18
C LYS A 344 -0.41 41.30 -24.81
N TYR A 345 0.24 40.30 -24.24
CA TYR A 345 1.12 40.47 -23.08
C TYR A 345 2.41 41.20 -23.48
N GLN A 346 2.65 42.38 -22.88
CA GLN A 346 3.96 43.04 -22.86
C GLN A 346 4.69 42.66 -21.56
N GLN A 347 5.85 42.00 -21.69
CA GLN A 347 6.83 41.81 -20.61
C GLN A 347 7.43 43.16 -20.20
N SER A 348 7.26 43.55 -18.94
CA SER A 348 8.02 44.66 -18.34
C SER A 348 9.33 44.15 -17.76
N ALA A 349 10.42 44.44 -18.46
CA ALA A 349 11.79 44.36 -17.96
C ALA A 349 12.07 45.58 -17.07
N GLN A 350 11.97 45.43 -15.75
CA GLN A 350 12.44 46.45 -14.81
C GLN A 350 12.54 45.85 -13.41
N TRP A 351 13.67 45.24 -13.08
CA TRP A 351 14.30 45.21 -11.75
C TRP A 351 15.71 44.58 -11.90
N GLN A 352 16.61 45.34 -12.54
CA GLN A 352 18.05 45.22 -12.36
C GLN A 352 18.58 46.61 -12.02
N GLN A 353 19.54 46.64 -11.08
CA GLN A 353 20.31 47.77 -10.57
C GLN A 353 19.70 48.57 -9.41
N GLN A 354 20.13 48.24 -8.19
CA GLN A 354 20.67 49.25 -7.30
C GLN A 354 21.64 48.62 -6.30
N ASP A 355 22.92 48.95 -6.50
CA ASP A 355 24.04 48.65 -5.63
C ASP A 355 24.48 49.95 -4.92
N HIS A 356 24.99 49.78 -3.69
CA HIS A 356 25.86 50.66 -2.91
C HIS A 356 25.29 51.84 -2.07
N ALA A 357 25.25 51.59 -0.75
CA ALA A 357 26.18 52.14 0.26
C ALA A 357 25.76 53.28 1.23
N HIS A 358 26.09 53.00 2.51
CA HIS A 358 26.38 53.87 3.68
C HIS A 358 25.28 54.75 4.32
N ALA A 359 24.82 54.33 5.51
CA ALA A 359 24.73 55.20 6.69
C ALA A 359 24.76 54.37 7.99
N SER A 360 25.51 54.88 8.97
CA SER A 360 25.99 54.22 10.18
C SER A 360 25.14 54.51 11.43
N PHE A 361 25.44 53.78 12.52
CA PHE A 361 25.07 53.96 13.95
C PHE A 361 23.67 53.44 14.33
N VAL A 362 23.46 52.52 15.28
CA VAL A 362 23.98 52.36 16.66
C VAL A 362 23.75 50.90 17.13
N HIS A 363 24.69 50.30 17.89
CA HIS A 363 24.47 49.07 18.67
C HIS A 363 24.02 49.42 20.10
N PRO A 364 23.14 48.59 20.69
CA PRO A 364 23.61 47.82 21.84
C PRO A 364 23.13 46.35 21.86
N GLN A 365 24.11 45.50 22.17
CA GLN A 365 24.08 44.30 23.02
C GLN A 365 23.11 43.13 22.74
N GLN A 366 23.76 42.03 22.35
CA GLN A 366 23.67 40.68 22.93
C GLN A 366 22.30 40.01 23.03
N GLY A 367 22.17 38.92 22.26
CA GLY A 367 21.60 37.69 22.82
C GLY A 367 20.51 37.01 22.03
N THR A 368 20.76 36.59 20.80
CA THR A 368 20.15 35.36 20.24
C THR A 368 21.01 34.87 19.08
N ARG A 369 21.84 33.86 19.35
CA ARG A 369 22.38 33.01 18.29
C ARG A 369 21.19 32.26 17.71
N SER A 370 20.84 32.55 16.45
CA SER A 370 20.02 31.63 15.67
C SER A 370 20.68 30.24 15.74
N PRO A 371 19.96 29.17 16.07
CA PRO A 371 20.55 27.84 16.03
C PRO A 371 20.84 27.54 14.57
N THR A 372 22.13 27.42 14.24
CA THR A 372 22.59 26.65 13.10
C THR A 372 21.99 25.26 13.25
N VAL A 373 20.93 24.97 12.49
CA VAL A 373 20.43 23.62 12.28
C VAL A 373 21.58 22.84 11.64
N SER A 374 22.30 22.12 12.47
CA SER A 374 23.27 21.11 12.07
C SER A 374 22.53 20.14 11.15
N LYS A 375 22.89 20.12 9.87
CA LYS A 375 22.50 19.07 8.92
C LYS A 375 22.89 17.72 9.54
N GLY A 376 21.93 17.06 10.18
CA GLY A 376 22.06 15.69 10.63
C GLY A 376 22.37 14.84 9.41
N ASN A 377 23.49 14.14 9.45
CA ASN A 377 23.89 13.17 8.43
C ASN A 377 22.74 12.19 8.20
N GLY A 378 22.03 12.33 7.08
CA GLY A 378 21.01 11.38 6.65
C GLY A 378 21.58 9.96 6.71
N VAL A 379 20.90 9.09 7.46
CA VAL A 379 21.29 7.69 7.59
C VAL A 379 21.22 7.06 6.20
N LYS A 380 22.38 6.87 5.56
CA LYS A 380 22.45 6.28 4.22
C LYS A 380 21.75 4.90 4.24
N PRO A 381 20.87 4.59 3.26
CA PRO A 381 20.20 3.30 3.22
C PRO A 381 21.23 2.18 3.19
N VAL A 382 21.05 1.20 4.08
CA VAL A 382 21.94 0.03 4.13
C VAL A 382 21.75 -0.76 2.84
N ALA A 383 22.83 -0.89 2.06
CA ALA A 383 22.79 -1.63 0.81
C ALA A 383 22.21 -3.04 0.99
N LYS A 384 21.25 -3.42 0.13
CA LYS A 384 20.41 -4.63 0.25
C LYS A 384 21.19 -5.96 0.32
N TRP A 385 22.45 -5.98 -0.09
CA TRP A 385 23.31 -7.17 -0.06
C TRP A 385 23.94 -7.47 1.31
N LYS A 386 24.07 -6.48 2.19
CA LYS A 386 24.68 -6.65 3.53
C LYS A 386 23.93 -7.65 4.44
N PRO A 387 22.59 -7.62 4.56
CA PRO A 387 21.86 -8.63 5.32
C PRO A 387 21.98 -10.03 4.70
N ILE A 388 22.02 -10.13 3.37
CA ILE A 388 22.19 -11.40 2.66
C ILE A 388 23.54 -12.02 3.02
N LEU A 389 24.62 -11.23 2.98
CA LEU A 389 25.96 -11.71 3.33
C LEU A 389 26.06 -12.17 4.79
N ALA A 390 25.41 -11.46 5.72
CA ALA A 390 25.39 -11.85 7.13
C ALA A 390 24.69 -13.21 7.35
N TRP A 391 23.56 -13.44 6.70
CA TRP A 391 22.83 -14.72 6.78
C TRP A 391 23.58 -15.85 6.08
N VAL A 392 24.22 -15.60 4.93
CA VAL A 392 25.07 -16.59 4.26
C VAL A 392 26.21 -17.03 5.19
N GLY A 393 26.89 -16.08 5.85
CA GLY A 393 27.93 -16.42 6.83
C GLY A 393 27.43 -17.26 8.00
N ILE A 394 26.22 -16.97 8.50
CA ILE A 394 25.60 -17.76 9.58
C ILE A 394 25.27 -19.18 9.11
N VAL A 395 24.66 -19.33 7.94
CA VAL A 395 24.29 -20.64 7.39
C VAL A 395 25.51 -21.49 7.10
N VAL A 396 26.53 -20.92 6.44
CA VAL A 396 27.79 -21.61 6.16
C VAL A 396 28.47 -22.04 7.46
N GLY A 397 28.54 -21.16 8.46
CA GLY A 397 29.12 -21.49 9.75
C GLY A 397 28.34 -22.55 10.53
N ALA A 398 27.00 -22.56 10.46
CA ALA A 398 26.18 -23.60 11.08
C ALA A 398 26.35 -24.96 10.37
N MET A 399 26.43 -24.96 9.04
CA MET A 399 26.66 -26.17 8.26
C MET A 399 28.04 -26.78 8.54
N THR A 400 29.10 -25.96 8.63
CA THR A 400 30.44 -26.45 8.98
C THR A 400 30.49 -27.00 10.40
N LEU A 401 29.76 -26.40 11.34
CA LEU A 401 29.63 -26.93 12.70
C LEU A 401 28.98 -28.31 12.72
N LEU A 402 27.88 -28.48 11.99
CA LEU A 402 27.19 -29.77 11.88
C LEU A 402 28.07 -30.84 11.23
N GLY A 403 28.81 -30.46 10.17
CA GLY A 403 29.78 -31.35 9.53
C GLY A 403 30.91 -31.78 10.46
N ALA A 404 31.38 -30.89 11.34
CA ALA A 404 32.41 -31.19 12.32
C ALA A 404 31.97 -32.29 13.29
N PHE A 405 30.73 -32.26 13.78
CA PHE A 405 30.19 -33.28 14.68
C PHE A 405 29.98 -34.65 14.01
N ALA A 406 29.96 -34.72 12.68
CA ALA A 406 29.79 -35.95 11.95
C ALA A 406 31.08 -36.78 11.80
N SER A 407 32.26 -36.19 12.03
CA SER A 407 33.53 -36.87 11.73
C SER A 407 34.02 -37.83 12.81
N GLY A 408 33.48 -37.74 14.03
CA GLY A 408 33.79 -38.65 15.15
C GLY A 408 35.19 -38.49 15.77
N ASN A 409 36.06 -37.67 15.19
CA ASN A 409 37.41 -37.39 15.69
C ASN A 409 37.44 -36.09 16.51
N ALA A 410 37.90 -36.16 17.76
CA ALA A 410 37.95 -35.01 18.65
C ALA A 410 38.76 -33.82 18.11
N LEU A 411 39.86 -34.08 17.37
CA LEU A 411 40.70 -33.02 16.81
C LEU A 411 40.01 -32.30 15.65
N GLU A 412 39.32 -33.06 14.79
CA GLU A 412 38.55 -32.51 13.66
C GLU A 412 37.29 -31.78 14.14
N ILE A 413 36.64 -32.27 15.20
CA ILE A 413 35.53 -31.57 15.86
C ILE A 413 36.02 -30.21 16.36
N LEU A 414 37.17 -30.16 17.05
CA LEU A 414 37.76 -28.91 17.53
C LEU A 414 38.13 -27.97 16.37
N GLY A 415 38.80 -28.48 15.33
CA GLY A 415 39.12 -27.71 14.12
C GLY A 415 37.89 -27.13 13.44
N GLY A 416 36.84 -27.95 13.27
CA GLY A 416 35.57 -27.55 12.68
C GLY A 416 34.79 -26.53 13.52
N ILE A 417 34.85 -26.59 14.85
CA ILE A 417 34.28 -25.56 15.73
C ILE A 417 34.97 -24.20 15.50
N PHE A 418 36.30 -24.17 15.41
CA PHE A 418 37.05 -22.93 15.16
C PHE A 418 36.76 -22.35 13.76
N ILE A 419 36.68 -23.20 12.73
CA ILE A 419 36.27 -22.77 11.39
C ILE A 419 34.84 -22.23 11.43
N SER A 420 33.90 -22.91 12.09
CA SER A 420 32.52 -22.46 12.23
C SER A 420 32.42 -21.07 12.89
N LEU A 421 33.15 -20.85 13.98
CA LEU A 421 33.19 -19.56 14.69
C LEU A 421 33.70 -18.42 13.80
N SER A 422 34.62 -18.70 12.87
CA SER A 422 35.14 -17.69 11.94
C SER A 422 34.06 -17.12 11.00
N PHE A 423 33.05 -17.93 10.63
CA PHE A 423 31.94 -17.51 9.76
C PHE A 423 30.71 -17.04 10.56
N LEU A 424 30.39 -17.69 11.67
CA LEU A 424 29.28 -17.32 12.55
C LEU A 424 29.50 -15.96 13.22
N GLY A 425 30.72 -15.70 13.72
CA GLY A 425 31.03 -14.52 14.53
C GLY A 425 30.68 -13.19 13.86
N PRO A 426 31.21 -12.89 12.65
CA PRO A 426 30.90 -11.66 11.93
C PRO A 426 29.42 -11.52 11.57
N GLY A 427 28.76 -12.61 11.16
CA GLY A 427 27.34 -12.61 10.79
C GLY A 427 26.43 -12.35 11.99
N ALA A 428 26.64 -13.06 13.09
CA ALA A 428 25.88 -12.88 14.32
C ALA A 428 26.11 -11.49 14.94
N TRP A 429 27.36 -11.00 14.94
CA TRP A 429 27.69 -9.66 15.42
C TRP A 429 27.01 -8.56 14.60
N TRP A 430 26.91 -8.74 13.28
CA TRP A 430 26.17 -7.82 12.41
C TRP A 430 24.68 -7.79 12.78
N VAL A 431 24.04 -8.96 12.87
CA VAL A 431 22.60 -9.07 13.21
C VAL A 431 22.31 -8.45 14.56
N TYR A 432 23.15 -8.70 15.57
CA TYR A 432 23.02 -8.12 16.90
C TYR A 432 23.07 -6.59 16.87
N ASN A 433 24.12 -6.01 16.26
CA ASN A 433 24.26 -4.55 16.19
C ASN A 433 23.14 -3.92 15.35
N HIS A 434 22.73 -4.55 14.26
CA HIS A 434 21.65 -4.05 13.42
C HIS A 434 20.30 -4.05 14.15
N SER A 435 20.01 -5.10 14.93
CA SER A 435 18.82 -5.13 15.79
C SER A 435 18.85 -4.05 16.87
N LYS A 436 20.01 -3.82 17.50
CA LYS A 436 20.19 -2.76 18.51
C LYS A 436 20.07 -1.36 17.90
N ASP A 437 20.68 -1.11 16.75
CA ASP A 437 20.56 0.15 16.02
C ASP A 437 19.11 0.40 15.58
N LYS A 438 18.40 -0.63 15.12
CA LYS A 438 16.97 -0.53 14.77
C LYS A 438 16.13 -0.11 15.97
N LYS A 439 16.32 -0.75 17.12
CA LYS A 439 15.63 -0.40 18.38
C LYS A 439 15.95 1.03 18.83
N ALA A 440 17.20 1.48 18.69
CA ALA A 440 17.60 2.84 19.04
C ALA A 440 16.96 3.88 18.12
N LEU A 441 16.83 3.58 16.82
CA LEU A 441 16.13 4.45 15.86
C LEU A 441 14.63 4.49 16.13
N GLU A 442 13.99 3.35 16.40
CA GLU A 442 12.57 3.28 16.76
C GLU A 442 12.28 4.08 18.04
N ALA A 443 13.10 3.93 19.09
CA ALA A 443 12.95 4.69 20.34
C ALA A 443 13.12 6.20 20.13
N HIS A 444 14.05 6.62 19.27
CA HIS A 444 14.21 8.04 18.94
C HIS A 444 13.05 8.58 18.11
N ALA A 445 12.55 7.82 17.13
CA ALA A 445 11.37 8.22 16.37
C ALA A 445 10.14 8.40 17.27
N GLU A 446 9.96 7.51 18.25
CA GLU A 446 8.91 7.66 19.26
C GLU A 446 9.14 8.87 20.16
N ALA A 447 10.39 9.13 20.57
CA ALA A 447 10.73 10.31 21.37
C ALA A 447 10.48 11.62 20.61
N VAL A 448 10.81 11.69 19.32
CA VAL A 448 10.52 12.83 18.45
C VAL A 448 9.01 13.04 18.34
N ARG A 449 8.24 11.98 18.06
CA ARG A 449 6.78 12.09 17.95
C ARG A 449 6.12 12.56 19.25
N LYS A 450 6.54 12.01 20.40
CA LYS A 450 6.05 12.45 21.72
C LYS A 450 6.46 13.89 22.00
N HIS A 451 7.65 14.29 21.59
CA HIS A 451 8.12 15.66 21.74
C HIS A 451 7.28 16.63 20.89
N GLU A 452 6.97 16.29 19.65
CA GLU A 452 6.08 17.08 18.77
C GLU A 452 4.65 17.17 19.32
N GLU A 453 4.09 16.06 19.80
CA GLU A 453 2.77 16.00 20.41
C GLU A 453 2.69 16.87 21.68
N LEU A 454 3.64 16.71 22.59
CA LEU A 454 3.71 17.52 23.81
C LEU A 454 3.98 19.00 23.52
N HIS A 455 4.83 19.31 22.55
CA HIS A 455 5.09 20.68 22.13
C HIS A 455 3.83 21.33 21.55
N GLY A 456 3.03 20.59 20.76
CA GLY A 456 1.75 21.06 20.25
C GLY A 456 0.73 21.35 21.36
N LEU A 457 0.62 20.46 22.36
CA LEU A 457 -0.26 20.67 23.52
C LEU A 457 0.18 21.85 24.40
N LEU A 458 1.49 22.02 24.56
CA LEU A 458 2.07 23.08 25.38
C LEU A 458 2.06 24.44 24.69
N GLN A 459 2.14 24.52 23.36
CA GLN A 459 1.95 25.79 22.64
C GLN A 459 0.60 26.47 22.95
N VAL A 460 -0.45 25.68 23.16
CA VAL A 460 -1.79 26.18 23.48
C VAL A 460 -1.92 26.55 24.97
N THR A 461 -1.25 25.81 25.85
CA THR A 461 -1.44 25.91 27.31
C THR A 461 -0.41 26.82 28.00
N ASP A 462 0.87 26.72 27.63
CA ASP A 462 1.99 27.50 28.17
C ASP A 462 3.12 27.64 27.11
N PRO A 463 3.06 28.71 26.28
CA PRO A 463 4.01 28.88 25.17
C PRO A 463 5.45 29.12 25.64
N ALA A 464 5.66 29.68 26.83
CA ALA A 464 7.00 29.89 27.38
C ALA A 464 7.69 28.57 27.75
N LEU A 465 6.91 27.59 28.24
CA LEU A 465 7.42 26.26 28.53
C LEU A 465 7.73 25.48 27.24
N ALA A 466 6.90 25.61 26.20
CA ALA A 466 7.12 24.97 24.90
C ALA A 466 8.46 25.40 24.27
N GLU A 467 8.78 26.70 24.28
CA GLU A 467 10.06 27.23 23.78
C GLU A 467 11.27 26.72 24.59
N SER A 468 11.06 26.31 25.85
CA SER A 468 12.13 25.84 26.73
C SER A 468 12.43 24.33 26.66
N MET A 469 11.60 23.53 25.97
CA MET A 469 11.70 22.06 25.97
C MET A 469 12.95 21.49 25.28
N GLY A 470 13.74 22.31 24.58
CA GLY A 470 14.96 21.88 23.88
C GLY A 470 14.68 20.90 22.73
N SER A 471 15.72 20.42 22.05
CA SER A 471 15.57 19.39 21.01
C SER A 471 15.80 17.99 21.58
N PRO A 472 15.15 16.94 21.04
CA PRO A 472 15.38 15.57 21.48
C PRO A 472 16.85 15.16 21.31
N GLU A 473 17.36 14.37 22.26
CA GLU A 473 18.76 13.92 22.28
C GLU A 473 19.09 13.10 21.01
N PRO A 474 20.21 13.38 20.31
CA PRO A 474 20.53 12.70 19.07
C PRO A 474 20.80 11.20 19.26
N VAL A 475 20.41 10.40 18.27
CA VAL A 475 20.62 8.93 18.27
C VAL A 475 22.09 8.56 18.44
N LYS A 476 22.41 7.87 19.53
CA LYS A 476 23.73 7.28 19.76
C LYS A 476 23.78 5.85 19.22
N LEU A 477 24.34 5.65 18.03
CA LEU A 477 24.52 4.33 17.42
C LEU A 477 25.56 3.49 18.17
N GLN A 478 25.42 2.17 18.11
CA GLN A 478 26.36 1.26 18.78
C GLN A 478 27.75 1.30 18.11
N PRO A 479 28.85 1.40 18.88
CA PRO A 479 30.19 1.33 18.33
C PRO A 479 30.48 -0.11 17.87
N ARG A 480 30.56 -0.29 16.54
CA ARG A 480 30.51 -1.64 15.93
C ARG A 480 31.76 -2.51 16.12
N ARG A 481 32.84 -2.00 16.73
CA ARG A 481 34.10 -2.72 17.06
C ARG A 481 34.58 -3.77 16.02
N TRP A 482 34.37 -3.49 14.74
CA TRP A 482 34.67 -4.42 13.62
C TRP A 482 36.11 -4.94 13.58
N PRO A 483 37.15 -4.13 13.89
CA PRO A 483 38.53 -4.63 13.89
C PRO A 483 38.74 -5.80 14.84
N LEU A 484 38.07 -5.80 16.01
CA LEU A 484 38.19 -6.86 17.00
C LEU A 484 37.50 -8.14 16.54
N VAL A 485 36.32 -8.02 15.93
CA VAL A 485 35.55 -9.16 15.40
C VAL A 485 36.25 -9.77 14.19
N ALA A 486 36.82 -8.95 13.31
CA ALA A 486 37.61 -9.42 12.18
C ALA A 486 38.87 -10.16 12.65
N ALA A 487 39.61 -9.60 13.63
CA ALA A 487 40.78 -10.25 14.20
C ALA A 487 40.43 -11.61 14.82
N ALA A 488 39.35 -11.68 15.61
CA ALA A 488 38.88 -12.92 16.21
C ALA A 488 38.48 -13.97 15.17
N ALA A 489 37.79 -13.57 14.09
CA ALA A 489 37.40 -14.46 13.00
C ALA A 489 38.63 -15.02 12.26
N VAL A 490 39.62 -14.18 11.95
CA VAL A 490 40.86 -14.60 11.28
C VAL A 490 41.65 -15.57 12.16
N ILE A 491 41.81 -15.28 13.45
CA ILE A 491 42.50 -16.17 14.40
C ILE A 491 41.79 -17.53 14.47
N SER A 492 40.46 -17.53 14.55
CA SER A 492 39.67 -18.77 14.58
C SER A 492 39.83 -19.57 13.29
N PHE A 493 39.87 -18.92 12.13
CA PHE A 493 40.07 -19.59 10.85
C PHE A 493 41.44 -20.30 10.79
N PHE A 494 42.52 -19.61 11.18
CA PHE A 494 43.87 -20.20 11.18
C PHE A 494 44.03 -21.34 12.19
N LEU A 495 43.49 -21.19 13.40
CA LEU A 495 43.48 -22.26 14.40
C LEU A 495 42.71 -23.49 13.91
N GLY A 496 41.57 -23.27 13.26
CA GLY A 496 40.76 -24.32 12.68
C GLY A 496 41.48 -25.07 11.55
N GLY A 497 42.15 -24.33 10.66
CA GLY A 497 42.92 -24.92 9.56
C GLY A 497 44.15 -25.72 10.03
N LEU A 498 44.82 -25.29 11.09
CA LEU A 498 45.99 -25.99 11.65
C LEU A 498 45.63 -27.33 12.31
N LEU A 499 44.38 -27.45 12.80
CA LEU A 499 43.88 -28.65 13.48
C LEU A 499 43.30 -29.69 12.52
N LEU A 500 43.12 -29.36 11.24
CA LEU A 500 42.67 -30.31 10.23
C LEU A 500 43.86 -31.16 9.74
N PRO A 501 43.74 -32.50 9.69
CA PRO A 501 44.78 -33.34 9.13
C PRO A 501 44.99 -32.97 7.65
N ALA A 502 46.26 -32.88 7.22
CA ALA A 502 46.58 -32.80 5.81
C ALA A 502 46.02 -34.06 5.13
N ALA A 503 45.22 -33.89 4.08
CA ALA A 503 44.74 -35.03 3.30
C ALA A 503 45.97 -35.78 2.76
N ASP A 504 46.18 -37.01 3.22
CA ASP A 504 47.28 -37.85 2.74
C ASP A 504 47.18 -37.98 1.20
N GLU A 505 48.30 -37.73 0.53
CA GLU A 505 48.43 -37.89 -0.92
C GLU A 505 48.04 -39.33 -1.31
N VAL A 506 47.02 -39.46 -2.16
CA VAL A 506 46.63 -40.73 -2.77
C VAL A 506 47.79 -41.23 -3.63
N PRO A 507 48.31 -42.46 -3.43
CA PRO A 507 49.38 -42.99 -4.28
C PRO A 507 48.87 -43.11 -5.71
N SER A 508 49.59 -42.52 -6.67
CA SER A 508 49.32 -42.68 -8.09
C SER A 508 49.76 -44.07 -8.55
N ASP A 509 48.90 -45.08 -8.39
CA ASP A 509 49.09 -46.37 -9.05
C ASP A 509 48.71 -46.22 -10.53
N SER A 510 49.71 -45.89 -11.33
CA SER A 510 49.71 -46.14 -12.76
C SER A 510 51.03 -46.81 -13.16
N GLU A 511 51.11 -48.13 -12.94
CA GLU A 511 52.01 -49.00 -13.69
C GLU A 511 51.19 -50.05 -14.42
N VAL A 512 51.08 -49.86 -15.74
CA VAL A 512 50.75 -50.91 -16.71
C VAL A 512 52.07 -51.32 -17.36
N GLN A 513 52.56 -52.53 -17.08
CA GLN A 513 53.44 -53.31 -17.98
C GLN A 513 53.18 -54.81 -17.74
N THR A 514 52.40 -55.48 -18.59
CA THR A 514 52.80 -56.27 -19.77
C THR A 514 53.57 -57.57 -19.51
N SER A 515 52.91 -58.67 -19.91
CA SER A 515 53.44 -59.81 -20.69
C SER A 515 53.72 -61.14 -20.00
N GLN A 516 53.03 -62.14 -20.58
CA GLN A 516 53.32 -63.58 -20.74
C GLN A 516 52.95 -64.55 -19.62
#